data_AF-A0A7V0ZNB7-F1
#
_entry.id   AF-A0A7V0ZNB7-F1
#
_cell.length_a   1.000
_cell.length_b   1.000
_cell.length_c   1.000
_cell.angle_alpha   90.00
_cell.angle_beta   90.00
_cell.angle_gamma   90.00
#
_symmetry.space_group_name_H-M   'P 1'
#
loop_
_entity.id
_entity.type
_entity.pdbx_description
1 polymer ?
#
loop_
_entity_poly.entity_id
_entity_poly.type
_entity_poly.pdbx_seq_one_letter_code
_entity_poly.pdbx_strand_id
1 'polypeptide(L)'
;MSITDLLKEKVEKQLNALNEQLEAAEADAKAKKAAAEADAAGAELQKELLGKINDLKDKLIEGQVYLAELADAGDEKSQEIKAKIVKVFD
;
A
#
# COMPACT_ATOMS: atom_id res chain seq x y z
N MET A 1 22.65 -10.06 9.88
CA MET A 1 21.46 -9.20 9.69
C MET A 1 20.57 -9.39 10.88
N SER A 2 20.09 -8.30 11.46
CA SER A 2 19.17 -8.33 12.60
C SER A 2 17.74 -8.55 12.10
N ILE A 3 16.83 -8.90 13.01
CA ILE A 3 15.41 -9.07 12.68
C ILE A 3 14.84 -7.77 12.10
N THR A 4 15.27 -6.64 12.64
CA THR A 4 14.93 -5.30 12.15
C THR A 4 15.33 -5.09 10.69
N ASP A 5 16.53 -5.51 10.26
CA ASP A 5 16.98 -5.35 8.88
C ASP A 5 16.14 -6.21 7.90
N LEU A 6 15.83 -7.45 8.31
CA LEU A 6 14.98 -8.34 7.51
C LEU A 6 13.56 -7.81 7.36
N LEU A 7 13.01 -7.20 8.41
CA LEU A 7 11.68 -6.60 8.37
C LEU A 7 11.66 -5.34 7.50
N LYS A 8 12.70 -4.49 7.58
CA LYS A 8 12.84 -3.33 6.69
C LYS A 8 12.85 -3.75 5.23
N GLU A 9 13.71 -4.70 4.87
CA GLU A 9 13.79 -5.18 3.48
C GLU A 9 12.44 -5.74 3.00
N LYS A 10 11.72 -6.47 3.88
CA LYS A 10 10.40 -7.01 3.55
C LYS A 10 9.39 -5.88 3.32
N VAL A 11 9.33 -4.88 4.20
CA VAL A 11 8.39 -3.77 4.07
C VAL A 11 8.74 -2.92 2.84
N GLU A 12 10.03 -2.66 2.57
CA GLU A 12 10.46 -1.95 1.36
C GLU A 12 10.02 -2.67 0.08
N LYS A 13 10.18 -3.99 0.01
CA LYS A 13 9.68 -4.79 -1.12
C LYS A 13 8.16 -4.70 -1.28
N GLN A 14 7.43 -4.77 -0.17
CA GLN A 14 5.97 -4.67 -0.17
C GLN A 14 5.51 -3.26 -0.59
N LEU A 15 6.16 -2.21 -0.08
CA LEU A 15 5.90 -0.83 -0.49
C LEU A 15 6.16 -0.62 -1.98
N ASN A 16 7.26 -1.17 -2.50
CA ASN A 16 7.53 -1.08 -3.94
C ASN A 16 6.43 -1.75 -4.76
N ALA A 17 6.01 -2.96 -4.36
CA ALA A 17 4.92 -3.68 -5.02
C ALA A 17 3.57 -2.94 -4.92
N LEU A 18 3.28 -2.29 -3.79
CA LEU A 18 2.10 -1.44 -3.63
C LEU A 18 2.17 -0.19 -4.50
N ASN A 19 3.35 0.41 -4.63
CA ASN A 19 3.56 1.57 -5.48
C ASN A 19 3.32 1.22 -6.95
N GLU A 20 3.86 0.09 -7.42
CA GLU A 20 3.60 -0.42 -8.78
C GLU A 20 2.10 -0.69 -9.00
N GLN A 21 1.42 -1.29 -8.01
CA GLN A 21 -0.02 -1.52 -8.07
C GLN A 21 -0.82 -0.21 -8.06
N LEU A 22 -0.38 0.78 -7.31
CA LEU A 22 -1.00 2.10 -7.25
C LEU A 22 -0.90 2.79 -8.61
N GLU A 23 0.29 2.81 -9.21
CA GLU A 23 0.50 3.38 -10.53
C GLU A 23 -0.35 2.67 -11.59
N ALA A 24 -0.43 1.35 -11.55
CA ALA A 24 -1.28 0.57 -12.44
C ALA A 24 -2.77 0.89 -12.23
N ALA A 25 -3.23 1.00 -10.99
CA ALA A 25 -4.61 1.34 -10.65
C ALA A 25 -4.96 2.78 -11.06
N GLU A 26 -4.06 3.74 -10.88
CA GLU A 26 -4.25 5.12 -11.33
C GLU A 26 -4.28 5.21 -12.86
N ALA A 27 -3.44 4.44 -13.56
CA ALA A 27 -3.44 4.36 -15.02
C ALA A 27 -4.73 3.71 -15.56
N ASP A 28 -5.15 2.58 -14.99
CA ASP A 28 -6.41 1.91 -15.34
C ASP A 28 -7.61 2.82 -15.06
N ALA A 29 -7.61 3.51 -13.92
CA ALA A 29 -8.66 4.45 -13.57
C ALA A 29 -8.74 5.62 -14.55
N LYS A 30 -7.59 6.16 -14.97
CA LYS A 30 -7.53 7.23 -15.98
C LYS A 30 -8.02 6.75 -17.34
N ALA A 31 -7.62 5.55 -17.77
CA ALA A 31 -8.06 4.95 -19.03
C ALA A 31 -9.58 4.69 -19.03
N LYS A 32 -10.11 4.10 -17.95
CA LYS A 32 -11.53 3.82 -17.78
C LYS A 32 -12.36 5.09 -17.65
N LYS A 33 -11.87 6.11 -16.95
CA LYS A 33 -12.53 7.42 -16.88
C LYS A 33 -12.61 8.10 -18.25
N ALA A 34 -11.62 7.89 -19.12
CA ALA A 34 -11.65 8.42 -20.48
C ALA A 34 -12.60 7.63 -21.40
N ALA A 35 -12.78 6.33 -21.15
CA ALA A 35 -13.65 5.45 -21.92
C ALA A 35 -15.11 5.43 -21.45
N ALA A 36 -15.37 5.72 -20.18
CA ALA A 36 -16.71 5.82 -19.63
C ALA A 36 -17.30 7.20 -19.99
N GLU A 37 -18.06 7.24 -21.09
CA GLU A 37 -19.01 8.33 -21.33
C GLU A 37 -19.97 8.46 -20.14
N ALA A 38 -20.45 9.67 -19.88
CA ALA A 38 -21.03 10.15 -18.62
C ALA A 38 -22.35 9.47 -18.16
N ASP A 39 -22.32 8.16 -17.95
CA ASP A 39 -23.43 7.34 -17.48
C ASP A 39 -23.21 6.87 -16.02
N ALA A 40 -24.30 6.45 -15.36
CA ALA A 40 -24.28 6.00 -13.96
C ALA A 40 -23.25 4.86 -13.71
N ALA A 41 -23.01 4.01 -14.70
CA ALA A 41 -21.99 2.96 -14.64
C ALA A 41 -20.56 3.52 -14.51
N GLY A 42 -20.27 4.66 -15.16
CA GLY A 42 -18.99 5.34 -15.06
C GLY A 42 -18.75 5.92 -13.66
N ALA A 43 -19.80 6.45 -13.03
CA ALA A 43 -19.72 6.99 -11.66
C ALA A 43 -19.45 5.90 -10.61
N GLU A 44 -20.09 4.72 -10.74
CA GLU A 44 -19.87 3.59 -9.83
C GLU A 44 -18.47 2.99 -10.01
N LEU A 45 -18.04 2.80 -11.26
CA LEU A 45 -16.69 2.36 -11.61
C LEU A 45 -15.62 3.31 -11.05
N GLN A 46 -15.83 4.62 -11.18
CA GLN A 46 -14.89 5.62 -10.65
C GLN A 46 -14.79 5.56 -9.13
N LYS A 47 -15.92 5.30 -8.44
CA LYS A 47 -15.96 5.16 -6.98
C LYS A 47 -15.19 3.91 -6.51
N GLU A 48 -15.34 2.80 -7.22
CA GLU A 48 -14.60 1.57 -6.92
C GLU A 48 -13.09 1.75 -7.15
N LEU A 49 -12.71 2.35 -8.28
CA LEU A 49 -11.30 2.62 -8.61
C LEU A 49 -10.66 3.56 -7.60
N LEU A 50 -11.33 4.65 -7.23
CA LEU A 50 -10.87 5.56 -6.18
C LEU A 50 -10.76 4.87 -4.81
N GLY A 51 -11.69 3.97 -4.50
CA GLY A 51 -11.62 3.13 -3.30
C GLY A 51 -10.35 2.28 -3.26
N LYS A 52 -10.05 1.59 -4.36
CA LYS A 52 -8.82 0.78 -4.50
C LYS A 52 -7.55 1.62 -4.40
N ILE A 53 -7.51 2.77 -5.08
CA ILE A 53 -6.38 3.72 -5.03
C ILE A 53 -6.16 4.22 -3.61
N ASN A 54 -7.24 4.57 -2.89
CA ASN A 54 -7.14 5.04 -1.51
C ASN A 54 -6.66 3.92 -0.56
N ASP A 55 -7.17 2.69 -0.69
CA ASP A 55 -6.71 1.55 0.10
C ASP A 55 -5.21 1.29 -0.09
N LEU A 56 -4.74 1.32 -1.34
CA LEU A 56 -3.32 1.18 -1.67
C LEU A 56 -2.48 2.33 -1.09
N LYS A 57 -2.98 3.57 -1.13
CA LYS A 57 -2.31 4.73 -0.51
C LYS A 57 -2.25 4.60 1.01
N ASP A 58 -3.31 4.13 1.66
CA ASP A 58 -3.34 3.92 3.10
C ASP A 58 -2.30 2.88 3.52
N LYS A 59 -2.27 1.73 2.83
CA LYS A 59 -1.24 0.68 3.06
C LYS A 59 0.18 1.16 2.81
N LEU A 60 0.40 2.03 1.81
CA LEU A 60 1.71 2.66 1.57
C LEU A 60 2.12 3.56 2.74
N ILE A 61 1.21 4.37 3.25
CA ILE A 61 1.46 5.26 4.39
C ILE A 61 1.74 4.43 5.64
N GLU A 62 0.93 3.41 5.92
CA GLU A 62 1.15 2.49 7.04
C GLU A 62 2.51 1.79 6.95
N GLY A 63 2.88 1.27 5.77
CA GLY A 63 4.18 0.65 5.56
C GLY A 63 5.35 1.62 5.75
N GLN A 64 5.21 2.88 5.34
CA GLN A 64 6.22 3.92 5.60
C GLN A 64 6.34 4.23 7.10
N VAL A 65 5.22 4.28 7.82
CA VAL A 65 5.22 4.43 9.29
C VAL A 65 5.93 3.25 9.93
N TYR A 66 5.65 2.01 9.52
CA TYR A 66 6.33 0.83 10.05
C TYR A 66 7.83 0.82 9.73
N LEU A 67 8.25 1.31 8.56
CA LEU A 67 9.69 1.47 8.27
C LEU A 67 10.36 2.48 9.21
N ALA A 68 9.70 3.60 9.48
CA ALA A 68 10.21 4.59 10.42
C ALA A 68 10.26 4.04 11.86
N GLU A 69 9.23 3.30 12.29
CA GLU A 69 9.24 2.62 13.60
C GLU A 69 10.36 1.57 13.67
N LEU A 70 10.58 0.78 12.61
CA LEU A 70 11.68 -0.18 12.52
C LEU A 70 13.06 0.51 12.47
N ALA A 71 13.15 1.76 12.01
CA ALA A 71 14.42 2.49 11.98
C ALA A 71 14.97 2.75 13.39
N ASP A 72 14.09 3.00 14.35
CA ASP A 72 14.40 3.32 15.75
C ASP A 72 14.17 2.13 16.71
N ALA A 73 13.57 1.03 16.23
CA ALA A 73 13.23 -0.13 17.04
C ALA A 73 14.42 -1.08 17.32
N GLY A 74 14.56 -1.48 18.59
CA GLY A 74 15.31 -2.67 18.98
C GLY A 74 14.55 -3.97 18.71
N ASP A 75 15.21 -5.13 18.85
CA ASP A 75 14.66 -6.45 18.49
C ASP A 75 13.28 -6.77 19.12
N GLU A 76 13.02 -6.32 20.35
CA GLU A 76 11.73 -6.54 21.03
C GLU A 76 10.58 -5.78 20.34
N LYS A 77 10.75 -4.48 20.07
CA LYS A 77 9.76 -3.67 19.33
C LYS A 77 9.58 -4.16 17.90
N SER A 78 10.64 -4.65 17.26
CA SER A 78 10.59 -5.22 15.91
C SER A 78 9.66 -6.44 15.82
N GLN A 79 9.53 -7.25 16.87
CA GLN A 79 8.56 -8.36 16.91
C GLN A 79 7.11 -7.85 16.94
N GLU A 80 6.83 -6.78 17.69
CA GLU A 80 5.49 -6.17 17.73
C GLU A 80 5.13 -5.56 16.37
N ILE A 81 6.07 -4.82 15.77
CA ILE A 81 5.86 -4.18 14.45
C ILE A 81 5.65 -5.25 13.37
N LYS A 82 6.36 -6.38 13.45
CA LYS A 82 6.16 -7.52 12.54
C LYS A 82 4.70 -8.00 12.52
N ALA A 83 4.05 -8.10 13.68
CA ALA A 83 2.65 -8.53 13.74
C ALA A 83 1.71 -7.53 13.05
N LYS A 84 1.98 -6.22 13.20
CA LYS A 84 1.24 -5.15 12.51
C LYS A 84 1.45 -5.21 11.00
N ILE A 85 2.69 -5.36 10.55
CA ILE A 85 3.04 -5.52 9.13
C ILE A 85 2.28 -6.71 8.54
N VAL A 86 2.30 -7.87 9.19
CA VAL A 86 1.55 -9.03 8.69
C VAL A 86 0.07 -8.67 8.56
N LYS A 87 -0.56 -8.01 9.53
CA LYS A 87 -1.98 -7.66 9.45
C LYS A 87 -2.33 -6.71 8.29
N VAL A 88 -1.40 -5.85 7.86
CA VAL A 88 -1.64 -4.86 6.80
C VAL A 88 -1.34 -5.43 5.40
N PHE A 89 -0.40 -6.37 5.30
CA PHE A 89 0.11 -6.92 4.04
C PHE A 89 -0.26 -8.40 3.78
N ASP A 90 -1.06 -9.04 4.64
CA ASP A 90 -1.63 -10.39 4.47
C ASP A 90 -2.99 -10.32 3.76
#